data_AF-A0A1R4HGH6-F1
#
_entry.id   AF-A0A1R4HGH6-F1
#
_cell.length_a   1.000
_cell.length_b   1.000
_cell.length_c   1.000
_cell.angle_alpha   90.00
_cell.angle_beta   90.00
_cell.angle_gamma   90.00
#
_symmetry.space_group_name_H-M   'P 1'
#
loop_
_entity.id
_entity.type
_entity.pdbx_description
1 polymer ?
#
loop_
_entity_poly.entity_id
_entity_poly.type
_entity_poly.pdbx_seq_one_letter_code
_entity_poly.pdbx_strand_id
1 'polypeptide(L)'
;MDNARIEWGDTIRSPKLLEDDSTMKFEVVVANPPFSLDKWGYDDAGNDPYKRFHRGLPPQSKGDYAFITHMVETTTKDSGRVGVVVPNGVLFRSAAEGKIRQQFIEENLLDAVIGLPSNLFYGTGIPAAVLIFRRNKADNQVLFIDASREYQNDKNQNRLRQSDIDKIVATYQARETIDKYAYLASFDEIKDNDFNLNIPRYVDTFEEEQEIDINAVQAEITQLESELVQVKLEMAGYLKELGYDG
;
A
#
# COMPACT_ATOMS: atom_id res chain seq x y z
N MET A 1 -3.57 -12.93 34.97
CA MET A 1 -4.26 -13.62 33.86
C MET A 1 -4.51 -12.57 32.81
N ASP A 2 -3.71 -12.58 31.75
CA ASP A 2 -3.92 -11.74 30.57
C ASP A 2 -5.12 -12.29 29.79
N ASN A 3 -6.33 -11.92 30.22
CA ASN A 3 -7.53 -12.27 29.48
C ASN A 3 -7.67 -11.29 28.29
N ALA A 4 -7.78 -11.84 27.08
CA ALA A 4 -8.14 -11.04 25.91
C ALA A 4 -9.53 -10.42 26.13
N ARG A 5 -9.64 -9.09 25.95
CA ARG A 5 -10.90 -8.35 26.03
C ARG A 5 -11.37 -8.00 24.62
N ILE A 6 -12.58 -8.43 24.27
CA ILE A 6 -13.23 -8.11 23.00
C ILE A 6 -14.58 -7.50 23.31
N GLU A 7 -14.87 -6.36 22.68
CA GLU A 7 -16.12 -5.64 22.86
C GLU A 7 -16.90 -5.59 21.55
N TRP A 8 -18.21 -5.73 21.64
CA TRP A 8 -19.09 -5.61 20.48
C TRP A 8 -19.66 -4.18 20.38
N GLY A 9 -19.30 -3.47 19.31
CA GLY A 9 -19.78 -2.12 19.06
C GLY A 9 -19.15 -1.48 17.83
N ASP A 10 -19.64 -0.29 17.50
CA ASP A 10 -19.05 0.57 16.46
C ASP A 10 -17.86 1.33 17.05
N THR A 11 -16.66 1.04 16.56
CA THR A 11 -15.39 1.64 17.01
C THR A 11 -15.39 3.17 16.96
N ILE A 12 -16.05 3.76 15.96
CA ILE A 12 -16.07 5.21 15.79
C ILE A 12 -17.19 5.83 16.63
N ARG A 13 -18.44 5.36 16.47
CA ARG A 13 -19.60 5.98 17.10
C ARG A 13 -19.72 5.69 18.59
N SER A 14 -19.35 4.49 19.01
CA SER A 14 -19.53 4.03 20.40
C SER A 14 -18.36 3.13 20.83
N PRO A 15 -17.12 3.68 20.91
CA PRO A 15 -15.97 2.93 21.37
C PRO A 15 -16.23 2.37 22.77
N LYS A 16 -15.93 1.09 22.98
CA LYS A 16 -16.22 0.37 24.24
C LYS A 16 -15.00 0.17 25.14
N LEU A 17 -13.80 0.28 24.57
CA LEU A 17 -12.54 0.19 25.31
C LEU A 17 -12.22 1.57 25.89
N LEU A 18 -12.77 1.82 27.07
CA LEU A 18 -12.65 3.09 27.80
C LEU A 18 -11.93 2.87 29.13
N GLU A 19 -11.23 3.91 29.58
CA GLU A 19 -10.54 4.03 30.86
C GLU A 19 -10.61 5.49 31.31
N ASP A 20 -11.05 5.75 32.55
CA ASP A 20 -11.22 7.09 33.14
C ASP A 20 -11.91 8.12 32.22
N ASP A 21 -13.09 7.74 31.69
CA ASP A 21 -13.90 8.54 30.75
C ASP A 21 -13.19 8.91 29.42
N SER A 22 -12.07 8.25 29.10
CA SER A 22 -11.35 8.41 27.84
C SER A 22 -11.22 7.09 27.09
N THR A 23 -10.73 7.15 25.85
CA THR A 23 -10.34 5.94 25.13
C THR A 23 -9.10 5.33 25.76
N MET A 24 -9.18 4.03 26.05
CA MET A 24 -8.05 3.24 26.57
C MET A 24 -6.83 3.40 25.66
N LYS A 25 -5.64 3.46 26.26
CA LYS A 25 -4.38 3.68 25.54
C LYS A 25 -3.60 2.39 25.35
N PHE A 26 -2.96 2.26 24.20
CA PHE A 26 -2.19 1.08 23.81
C PHE A 26 -0.81 1.45 23.29
N GLU A 27 0.19 0.61 23.57
CA GLU A 27 1.54 0.77 23.00
C GLU A 27 1.60 0.44 21.51
N VAL A 28 0.77 -0.52 21.06
CA VAL A 28 0.72 -0.98 19.67
C VAL A 28 -0.73 -1.17 19.27
N VAL A 29 -1.12 -0.57 18.15
CA VAL A 29 -2.44 -0.73 17.53
C VAL A 29 -2.26 -1.22 16.11
N VAL A 30 -2.89 -2.34 15.76
CA VAL A 30 -2.87 -2.87 14.39
C VAL A 30 -4.28 -3.12 13.89
N ALA A 31 -4.56 -2.80 12.63
CA ALA A 31 -5.86 -3.11 12.04
C ALA A 31 -5.79 -3.20 10.51
N ASN A 32 -6.79 -3.90 9.96
CA ASN A 32 -7.21 -3.80 8.57
C ASN A 32 -8.68 -3.31 8.57
N PRO A 33 -8.91 -1.99 8.70
CA PRO A 33 -10.26 -1.44 8.71
C PRO A 33 -10.98 -1.67 7.37
N PRO A 34 -12.32 -1.63 7.33
CA PRO A 34 -13.05 -1.71 6.08
C PRO A 34 -12.66 -0.57 5.12
N PHE A 35 -12.25 -0.91 3.90
CA PHE A 35 -11.77 0.07 2.93
C PHE A 35 -12.85 1.05 2.53
N SER A 36 -12.59 2.33 2.71
CA SER A 36 -13.46 3.43 2.32
C SER A 36 -14.91 3.25 2.80
N LEU A 37 -15.07 2.84 4.06
CA LEU A 37 -16.38 2.64 4.68
C LEU A 37 -17.27 3.88 4.51
N ASP A 38 -18.41 3.70 3.85
CA ASP A 38 -19.46 4.71 3.77
C ASP A 38 -20.23 4.77 5.09
N LYS A 39 -20.77 5.96 5.41
CA LYS A 39 -21.51 6.21 6.66
C LYS A 39 -20.72 5.70 7.87
N TRP A 40 -19.46 6.12 7.99
CA TRP A 40 -18.55 5.66 9.05
C TRP A 40 -18.82 6.28 10.44
N GLY A 41 -19.74 7.25 10.54
CA GLY A 41 -20.01 8.00 11.77
C GLY A 41 -19.81 9.50 11.65
N TYR A 42 -19.76 10.03 10.43
CA TYR A 42 -19.50 11.45 10.13
C TYR A 42 -20.36 12.42 10.95
N ASP A 43 -21.67 12.16 11.07
CA ASP A 43 -22.62 13.07 11.72
C ASP A 43 -22.34 13.24 13.22
N ASP A 44 -21.80 12.20 13.87
CA ASP A 44 -21.46 12.20 15.29
C ASP A 44 -20.02 12.69 15.54
N ALA A 45 -19.12 12.51 14.56
CA ALA A 45 -17.70 12.72 14.71
C ALA A 45 -17.29 14.17 14.98
N GLY A 46 -18.09 15.15 14.52
CA GLY A 46 -17.85 16.57 14.83
C GLY A 46 -18.04 16.93 16.31
N ASN A 47 -18.86 16.15 17.03
CA ASN A 47 -19.12 16.31 18.46
C ASN A 47 -18.51 15.17 19.29
N ASP A 48 -17.46 14.53 18.78
CA ASP A 48 -16.82 13.39 19.43
C ASP A 48 -16.38 13.74 20.88
N PRO A 49 -16.94 13.10 21.92
CA PRO A 49 -16.64 13.44 23.31
C PRO A 49 -15.16 13.22 23.66
N TYR A 50 -14.48 12.33 22.91
CA TYR A 50 -13.07 12.02 23.08
C TYR A 50 -12.13 12.93 22.27
N LYS A 51 -12.68 13.87 21.48
CA LYS A 51 -11.94 14.86 20.67
C LYS A 51 -10.91 14.24 19.72
N ARG A 52 -11.17 13.03 19.20
CA ARG A 52 -10.24 12.28 18.35
C ARG A 52 -10.02 12.99 17.01
N PHE A 53 -11.07 13.61 16.46
CA PHE A 53 -11.06 14.18 15.11
C PHE A 53 -10.60 15.63 15.03
N HIS A 54 -9.68 16.04 15.91
CA HIS A 54 -9.12 17.40 15.92
C HIS A 54 -8.37 17.74 14.62
N ARG A 55 -7.87 16.74 13.89
CA ARG A 55 -7.22 16.93 12.57
C ARG A 55 -8.18 17.19 11.41
N GLY A 56 -9.47 17.07 11.66
CA GLY A 56 -10.52 17.21 10.65
C GLY A 56 -11.27 15.91 10.40
N LEU A 57 -12.38 16.05 9.69
CA LEU A 57 -13.29 14.95 9.35
C LEU A 57 -13.06 14.54 7.89
N PRO A 58 -12.80 13.25 7.60
CA PRO A 58 -12.77 12.79 6.22
C PRO A 58 -14.20 12.78 5.64
N PRO A 59 -14.35 12.66 4.31
CA PRO A 59 -15.67 12.62 3.67
C PRO A 59 -16.57 11.53 4.24
N GLN A 60 -17.89 11.76 4.29
CA GLN A 60 -18.88 10.79 4.81
C GLN A 60 -18.79 9.41 4.13
N SER A 61 -18.39 9.39 2.85
CA SER A 61 -18.23 8.18 2.03
C SER A 61 -16.83 7.54 2.09
N LYS A 62 -15.91 8.08 2.92
CA LYS A 62 -14.52 7.65 3.04
C LYS A 62 -14.07 7.65 4.50
N GLY A 63 -14.36 6.58 5.23
CA GLY A 63 -13.99 6.43 6.65
C GLY A 63 -12.52 6.12 6.94
N ASP A 64 -11.64 6.01 5.93
CA ASP A 64 -10.27 5.52 6.12
C ASP A 64 -9.48 6.35 7.15
N TYR A 65 -9.41 7.68 6.99
CA TYR A 65 -8.76 8.55 7.96
C TYR A 65 -9.49 8.65 9.30
N ALA A 66 -10.77 8.27 9.38
CA ALA A 66 -11.47 8.22 10.65
C ALA A 66 -10.94 7.08 11.52
N PHE A 67 -10.72 5.90 10.92
CA PHE A 67 -10.07 4.77 11.60
C PHE A 67 -8.61 5.06 11.92
N ILE A 68 -7.83 5.63 11.00
CA ILE A 68 -6.43 6.00 11.27
C ILE A 68 -6.35 6.98 12.45
N THR A 69 -7.21 8.00 12.45
CA THR A 69 -7.29 8.97 13.55
C THR A 69 -7.66 8.30 14.86
N HIS A 70 -8.67 7.42 14.86
CA HIS A 70 -9.01 6.66 16.05
C HIS A 70 -7.82 5.84 16.57
N MET A 71 -7.15 5.08 15.70
CA MET A 71 -6.01 4.23 16.07
C MET A 71 -4.86 5.04 16.66
N VAL A 72 -4.50 6.18 16.05
CA VAL A 72 -3.41 7.03 16.54
C VAL A 72 -3.77 7.70 17.86
N GLU A 73 -5.03 8.12 18.05
CA GLU A 73 -5.48 8.75 19.30
C GLU A 73 -5.69 7.74 20.44
N THR A 74 -5.79 6.44 20.17
CA THR A 74 -5.77 5.38 21.19
C THR A 74 -4.36 4.87 21.50
N THR A 75 -3.31 5.48 20.95
CA THR A 75 -1.94 5.14 21.36
C THR A 75 -1.49 5.90 22.61
N THR A 76 -0.54 5.32 23.35
CA THR A 76 0.23 6.08 24.35
C THR A 76 1.01 7.20 23.65
N LYS A 77 1.08 8.38 24.29
CA LYS A 77 1.68 9.57 23.66
C LYS A 77 3.20 9.49 23.53
N ASP A 78 3.86 8.67 24.35
CA ASP A 78 5.31 8.65 24.47
C ASP A 78 6.01 7.64 23.55
N SER A 79 5.38 6.49 23.31
CA SER A 79 6.01 5.36 22.58
C SER A 79 5.06 4.60 21.65
N GLY A 80 3.83 5.07 21.52
CA GLY A 80 2.77 4.45 20.73
C GLY A 80 3.12 4.21 19.26
N ARG A 81 2.72 3.04 18.75
CA ARG A 81 2.90 2.64 17.34
C ARG A 81 1.62 2.13 16.73
N VAL A 82 1.41 2.46 15.45
CA VAL A 82 0.26 2.00 14.68
C VAL A 82 0.72 1.35 13.39
N GLY A 83 0.14 0.19 13.04
CA GLY A 83 0.23 -0.40 11.70
C GLY A 83 -1.17 -0.56 11.12
N VAL A 84 -1.45 0.08 9.99
CA VAL A 84 -2.79 0.06 9.38
C VAL A 84 -2.73 -0.26 7.90
N VAL A 85 -3.55 -1.22 7.48
CA VAL A 85 -3.75 -1.54 6.06
C VAL A 85 -4.78 -0.59 5.48
N VAL A 86 -4.47 0.02 4.34
CA VAL A 86 -5.32 1.03 3.68
C VAL A 86 -5.38 0.80 2.17
N PRO A 87 -6.45 1.24 1.47
CA PRO A 87 -6.42 1.32 0.03
C PRO A 87 -5.50 2.47 -0.42
N ASN A 88 -4.84 2.34 -1.58
CA ASN A 88 -3.90 3.35 -2.08
C ASN A 88 -4.47 4.78 -2.18
N GLY A 89 -5.78 4.94 -2.33
CA GLY A 89 -6.42 6.26 -2.33
C GLY A 89 -6.12 7.10 -1.08
N VAL A 90 -5.89 6.49 0.08
CA VAL A 90 -5.51 7.19 1.33
C VAL A 90 -4.22 8.00 1.17
N LEU A 91 -3.33 7.55 0.28
CA LEU A 91 -2.01 8.15 0.05
C LEU A 91 -2.10 9.49 -0.69
N PHE A 92 -3.12 9.70 -1.53
CA PHE A 92 -3.13 10.82 -2.47
C PHE A 92 -4.47 11.55 -2.62
N ARG A 93 -5.58 11.04 -2.05
CA ARG A 93 -6.85 11.77 -2.08
C ARG A 93 -6.68 13.17 -1.48
N SER A 94 -7.24 14.15 -2.17
CA SER A 94 -7.08 15.58 -1.87
C SER A 94 -8.17 16.09 -0.91
N ALA A 95 -8.40 17.40 -0.87
CA ALA A 95 -9.41 18.04 -0.03
C ALA A 95 -9.26 17.70 1.46
N ALA A 96 -10.32 17.24 2.13
CA ALA A 96 -10.32 16.98 3.57
C ALA A 96 -9.26 15.96 3.99
N GLU A 97 -9.10 14.86 3.23
CA GLU A 97 -8.10 13.85 3.54
C GLU A 97 -6.67 14.35 3.31
N GLY A 98 -6.46 15.21 2.32
CA GLY A 98 -5.17 15.87 2.11
C GLY A 98 -4.74 16.71 3.31
N LYS A 99 -5.68 17.48 3.89
CA LYS A 99 -5.43 18.29 5.09
C LYS A 99 -5.14 17.43 6.33
N ILE A 100 -5.90 16.36 6.53
CA ILE A 100 -5.68 15.42 7.64
C ILE A 100 -4.30 14.76 7.51
N ARG A 101 -3.96 14.29 6.30
CA ARG A 101 -2.66 13.67 5.99
C ARG A 101 -1.50 14.61 6.24
N GLN A 102 -1.62 15.86 5.78
CA GLN A 102 -0.64 16.91 6.04
C GLN A 102 -0.37 17.05 7.56
N GLN A 103 -1.42 17.13 8.38
CA GLN A 103 -1.25 17.26 9.84
C GLN A 103 -0.55 16.04 10.47
N PHE A 104 -0.85 14.81 10.04
CA PHE A 104 -0.11 13.63 10.52
C PHE A 104 1.39 13.69 10.21
N ILE A 105 1.77 14.27 9.07
CA ILE A 105 3.16 14.42 8.64
C ILE A 105 3.83 15.57 9.39
N GLU A 106 3.15 16.71 9.53
CA GLU A 106 3.63 17.88 10.27
C GLU A 106 3.80 17.60 11.78
N GLU A 107 2.94 16.77 12.36
CA GLU A 107 3.08 16.27 13.73
C GLU A 107 4.18 15.19 13.88
N ASN A 108 4.88 14.86 12.79
CA ASN A 108 5.90 13.83 12.72
C ASN A 108 5.42 12.46 13.26
N LEU A 109 4.22 12.04 12.85
CA LEU A 109 3.63 10.77 13.28
C LEU A 109 3.79 9.66 12.25
N LEU A 110 3.80 9.98 10.95
CA LEU A 110 3.97 8.99 9.89
C LEU A 110 5.44 8.55 9.84
N ASP A 111 5.69 7.24 9.89
CA ASP A 111 7.03 6.66 9.92
C ASP A 111 7.39 5.93 8.62
N ALA A 112 6.44 5.19 8.04
CA ALA A 112 6.65 4.52 6.76
C ALA A 112 5.35 4.32 5.96
N VAL A 113 5.51 4.25 4.63
CA VAL A 113 4.49 3.91 3.64
C VAL A 113 4.97 2.71 2.84
N ILE A 114 4.28 1.58 2.97
CA ILE A 114 4.69 0.31 2.33
C ILE A 114 3.63 -0.08 1.32
N GLY A 115 3.94 -0.01 0.03
CA GLY A 115 3.07 -0.46 -1.05
C GLY A 115 3.05 -1.98 -1.13
N LEU A 116 1.85 -2.56 -1.18
CA LEU A 116 1.67 -3.99 -1.29
C LEU A 116 1.25 -4.39 -2.72
N PRO A 117 1.47 -5.67 -3.08
CA PRO A 117 0.95 -6.23 -4.32
C PRO A 117 -0.56 -6.04 -4.49
N SER A 118 -1.00 -5.97 -5.75
CA SER A 118 -2.42 -6.03 -6.09
C SER A 118 -3.00 -7.41 -5.77
N ASN A 119 -4.33 -7.52 -5.75
CA ASN A 119 -5.03 -8.80 -5.61
C ASN A 119 -4.65 -9.65 -4.38
N LEU A 120 -4.19 -9.04 -3.28
CA LEU A 120 -3.91 -9.75 -2.01
C LEU A 120 -5.16 -10.02 -1.18
N PHE A 121 -6.20 -9.20 -1.30
CA PHE A 121 -7.38 -9.24 -0.43
C PHE A 121 -8.56 -9.95 -1.08
N TYR A 122 -9.43 -10.56 -0.27
CA TYR A 122 -10.67 -11.18 -0.77
C TYR A 122 -11.65 -10.12 -1.23
N GLY A 123 -12.25 -10.34 -2.40
CA GLY A 123 -13.32 -9.49 -2.93
C GLY A 123 -12.87 -8.19 -3.59
N THR A 124 -11.56 -7.90 -3.67
CA THR A 124 -11.05 -6.74 -4.42
C THR A 124 -9.63 -6.96 -4.95
N GLY A 125 -9.42 -6.58 -6.21
CA GLY A 125 -8.09 -6.53 -6.83
C GLY A 125 -7.31 -5.26 -6.52
N ILE A 126 -7.92 -4.30 -5.79
CA ILE A 126 -7.33 -2.98 -5.53
C ILE A 126 -6.02 -3.14 -4.73
N PRO A 127 -4.91 -2.52 -5.18
CA PRO A 127 -3.69 -2.46 -4.41
C PRO A 127 -3.88 -1.76 -3.07
N ALA A 128 -3.23 -2.29 -2.04
CA ALA A 128 -3.25 -1.72 -0.70
C ALA A 128 -1.85 -1.22 -0.31
N ALA A 129 -1.81 -0.46 0.76
CA ALA A 129 -0.57 -0.07 1.43
C ALA A 129 -0.70 -0.34 2.93
N VAL A 130 0.44 -0.47 3.59
CA VAL A 130 0.56 -0.40 5.05
C VAL A 130 1.14 0.95 5.42
N LEU A 131 0.44 1.68 6.28
CA LEU A 131 0.98 2.88 6.93
C LEU A 131 1.45 2.53 8.33
N ILE A 132 2.67 2.94 8.66
CA ILE A 132 3.22 2.85 10.00
C ILE A 132 3.25 4.23 10.61
N PHE A 133 2.64 4.39 11.79
CA PHE A 133 2.75 5.60 12.59
C PHE A 133 3.50 5.32 13.89
N ARG A 134 4.27 6.29 14.34
CA ARG A 134 5.08 6.18 15.56
C ARG A 134 5.13 7.53 16.27
N ARG A 135 4.87 7.51 17.59
CA ARG A 135 5.07 8.66 18.48
C ARG A 135 6.56 8.85 18.78
N ASN A 136 6.97 10.10 19.00
CA ASN A 136 8.34 10.46 19.41
C ASN A 136 9.44 9.84 18.53
N LYS A 137 9.28 9.94 17.20
CA LYS A 137 10.33 9.56 16.26
C LYS A 137 11.59 10.41 16.48
N ALA A 138 12.75 9.80 16.26
CA ALA A 138 14.05 10.48 16.39
C ALA A 138 14.36 11.40 15.20
N ASP A 139 13.83 11.08 14.02
CA ASP A 139 13.91 11.86 12.79
C ASP A 139 12.51 12.28 12.32
N ASN A 140 12.44 13.13 11.30
CA ASN A 140 11.21 13.54 10.63
C ASN A 140 11.05 12.97 9.20
N GLN A 141 11.81 11.93 8.87
CA GLN A 141 11.80 11.30 7.55
C GLN A 141 10.72 10.22 7.50
N VAL A 142 10.27 9.91 6.28
CA VAL A 142 9.30 8.84 6.02
C VAL A 142 9.90 7.86 5.04
N LEU A 143 9.92 6.59 5.42
CA LEU A 143 10.41 5.53 4.55
C LEU A 143 9.30 5.06 3.61
N PHE A 144 9.55 5.15 2.30
CA PHE A 144 8.70 4.56 1.28
C PHE A 144 9.29 3.22 0.86
N ILE A 145 8.48 2.17 0.78
CA ILE A 145 8.87 0.85 0.26
C ILE A 145 7.85 0.44 -0.81
N ASP A 146 8.30 0.12 -2.02
CA ASP A 146 7.46 -0.47 -3.07
C ASP A 146 7.65 -1.99 -3.10
N ALA A 147 6.82 -2.72 -2.35
CA ALA A 147 6.78 -4.17 -2.40
C ALA A 147 5.75 -4.71 -3.40
N SER A 148 5.21 -3.88 -4.30
CA SER A 148 4.13 -4.27 -5.21
C SER A 148 4.48 -5.40 -6.17
N ARG A 149 5.78 -5.58 -6.45
CA ARG A 149 6.34 -6.62 -7.35
C ARG A 149 6.75 -7.91 -6.61
N GLU A 150 6.71 -7.92 -5.28
CA GLU A 150 7.16 -9.03 -4.45
C GLU A 150 5.97 -9.89 -4.03
N TYR A 151 5.64 -10.90 -4.83
CA TYR A 151 4.58 -11.85 -4.49
C TYR A 151 4.72 -13.15 -5.28
N GLN A 152 3.99 -14.15 -4.84
CA GLN A 152 3.64 -15.29 -5.66
C GLN A 152 2.24 -15.12 -6.23
N ASN A 153 2.14 -15.25 -7.55
CA ASN A 153 0.86 -15.33 -8.24
C ASN A 153 0.15 -16.64 -7.86
N ASP A 154 -1.10 -16.56 -7.42
CA ASP A 154 -1.99 -17.70 -7.20
C ASP A 154 -3.32 -17.44 -7.94
N LYS A 155 -4.12 -18.50 -8.14
CA LYS A 155 -5.27 -18.48 -9.07
C LYS A 155 -6.25 -17.33 -8.86
N ASN A 156 -6.58 -17.05 -7.60
CA ASN A 156 -7.60 -16.06 -7.25
C ASN A 156 -7.00 -14.84 -6.56
N GLN A 157 -5.84 -14.98 -5.92
CA GLN A 157 -5.22 -13.95 -5.09
C GLN A 157 -3.71 -14.08 -5.14
N ASN A 158 -3.02 -12.95 -5.13
CA ASN A 158 -1.59 -12.97 -4.87
C ASN A 158 -1.33 -13.33 -3.40
N ARG A 159 -0.18 -13.92 -3.12
CA ARG A 159 0.27 -14.18 -1.74
C ARG A 159 1.67 -13.64 -1.54
N LEU A 160 1.91 -13.04 -0.38
CA LEU A 160 3.26 -12.74 0.09
C LEU A 160 3.90 -14.04 0.59
N ARG A 161 5.06 -14.40 0.04
CA ARG A 161 5.90 -15.47 0.58
C ARG A 161 6.61 -14.95 1.83
N GLN A 162 7.13 -15.86 2.65
CA GLN A 162 7.92 -15.47 3.82
C GLN A 162 9.14 -14.63 3.42
N SER A 163 9.82 -14.98 2.32
CA SER A 163 10.94 -14.20 1.78
C SER A 163 10.57 -12.75 1.43
N ASP A 164 9.35 -12.53 0.93
CA ASP A 164 8.86 -11.21 0.54
C ASP A 164 8.65 -10.36 1.80
N ILE A 165 8.05 -10.95 2.83
CA ILE A 165 7.84 -10.31 4.14
C ILE A 165 9.17 -9.99 4.81
N ASP A 166 10.11 -10.95 4.83
CA ASP A 166 11.42 -10.77 5.46
C ASP A 166 12.21 -9.63 4.80
N LYS A 167 12.14 -9.50 3.47
CA LYS A 167 12.75 -8.38 2.73
C LYS A 167 12.14 -7.05 3.12
N ILE A 168 10.81 -6.94 3.19
CA ILE A 168 10.10 -5.72 3.61
C ILE A 168 10.53 -5.33 5.03
N VAL A 169 10.52 -6.29 5.96
CA VAL A 169 10.86 -6.05 7.37
C VAL A 169 12.32 -5.65 7.53
N ALA A 170 13.24 -6.34 6.87
CA ALA A 170 14.67 -6.01 6.89
C ALA A 170 14.92 -4.59 6.35
N THR A 171 14.25 -4.23 5.25
CA THR A 171 14.34 -2.89 4.66
C THR A 171 13.81 -1.81 5.60
N TYR A 172 12.65 -2.06 6.23
CA TYR A 172 12.07 -1.16 7.23
C TYR A 172 12.99 -0.97 8.45
N GLN A 173 13.62 -2.04 8.93
CA GLN A 173 14.54 -1.99 10.07
C GLN A 173 15.85 -1.26 9.75
N ALA A 174 16.39 -1.46 8.54
CA ALA A 174 17.59 -0.77 8.09
C ALA A 174 17.35 0.73 7.87
N ARG A 175 16.14 1.12 7.45
CA ARG A 175 15.79 2.50 7.06
C ARG A 175 16.72 3.09 6.00
N GLU A 176 17.13 2.27 5.04
CA GLU A 176 18.02 2.68 3.97
C GLU A 176 17.26 2.82 2.64
N THR A 177 17.77 3.72 1.78
CA THR A 177 17.33 3.82 0.39
C THR A 177 17.90 2.65 -0.40
N ILE A 178 17.04 1.96 -1.14
CA ILE A 178 17.40 0.83 -1.99
C ILE A 178 16.86 1.14 -3.39
N ASP A 179 17.75 1.12 -4.38
CA ASP A 179 17.40 1.43 -5.77
C ASP A 179 16.15 0.66 -6.22
N LYS A 180 15.20 1.39 -6.81
CA LYS A 180 13.90 0.89 -7.29
C LYS A 180 13.03 0.14 -6.28
N TYR A 181 13.33 0.23 -4.98
CA TYR A 181 12.61 -0.54 -3.95
C TYR A 181 12.23 0.28 -2.73
N ALA A 182 13.13 1.11 -2.21
CA ALA A 182 12.86 1.92 -1.02
C ALA A 182 13.53 3.28 -1.10
N TYR A 183 12.88 4.30 -0.54
CA TYR A 183 13.41 5.66 -0.50
C TYR A 183 13.09 6.31 0.84
N LEU A 184 14.11 6.89 1.49
CA LEU A 184 13.95 7.60 2.75
C LEU A 184 13.75 9.10 2.47
N ALA A 185 12.48 9.51 2.31
CA ALA A 185 12.13 10.88 1.97
C ALA A 185 12.25 11.80 3.18
N SER A 186 12.82 12.99 2.96
CA SER A 186 12.80 14.10 3.89
C SER A 186 11.41 14.74 3.99
N PHE A 187 11.17 15.46 5.09
CA PHE A 187 9.94 16.23 5.26
C PHE A 187 9.74 17.26 4.13
N ASP A 188 10.82 17.93 3.70
CA ASP A 188 10.76 18.96 2.67
C ASP A 188 10.37 18.37 1.31
N GLU A 189 10.90 17.20 0.93
CA GLU A 189 10.48 16.52 -0.30
C GLU A 189 9.00 16.11 -0.28
N ILE A 190 8.50 15.68 0.88
CA ILE A 190 7.07 15.33 1.03
C ILE A 190 6.20 16.57 0.92
N LYS A 191 6.65 17.69 1.48
CA LYS A 191 5.97 18.98 1.39
C LYS A 191 5.96 19.52 -0.04
N ASP A 192 7.08 19.43 -0.76
CA ASP A 192 7.20 19.82 -2.17
C ASP A 192 6.32 18.94 -3.07
N ASN A 193 6.00 17.72 -2.64
CA ASN A 193 5.02 16.83 -3.25
C ASN A 193 3.57 17.07 -2.77
N ASP A 194 3.25 18.22 -2.18
CA ASP A 194 1.92 18.57 -1.64
C ASP A 194 1.37 17.52 -0.64
N PHE A 195 2.27 16.93 0.16
CA PHE A 195 1.97 15.83 1.08
C PHE A 195 1.32 14.62 0.39
N ASN A 196 1.55 14.43 -0.92
CA ASN A 196 1.11 13.27 -1.66
C ASN A 196 2.05 12.10 -1.38
N LEU A 197 1.52 11.02 -0.81
CA LEU A 197 2.29 9.83 -0.42
C LEU A 197 2.26 8.74 -1.50
N ASN A 198 1.87 9.05 -2.74
CA ASN A 198 1.88 8.07 -3.81
C ASN A 198 3.32 7.59 -4.06
N ILE A 199 3.56 6.30 -3.85
CA ILE A 199 4.90 5.70 -3.78
C ILE A 199 5.77 5.97 -5.01
N PRO A 200 5.24 5.93 -6.26
CA PRO A 200 6.03 6.26 -7.46
C PRO A 200 6.61 7.68 -7.51
N ARG A 201 6.23 8.58 -6.60
CA ARG A 201 6.86 9.91 -6.45
C ARG A 201 8.19 9.88 -5.72
N TYR A 202 8.47 8.79 -5.01
CA TYR A 202 9.63 8.64 -4.12
C TYR A 202 10.48 7.45 -4.53
N VAL A 203 9.85 6.35 -4.95
CA VAL A 203 10.54 5.17 -5.46
C VAL A 203 10.33 5.13 -6.97
N ASP A 204 11.34 5.55 -7.71
CA ASP A 204 11.34 5.40 -9.17
C ASP A 204 11.58 3.93 -9.50
N THR A 205 10.55 3.28 -10.03
CA THR A 205 10.61 1.88 -10.46
C THR A 205 10.60 1.73 -11.97
N PHE A 206 10.78 2.83 -12.69
CA PHE A 206 10.91 2.82 -14.14
C PHE A 206 12.13 2.00 -14.57
N GLU A 207 11.94 1.18 -15.59
CA GLU A 207 13.00 0.49 -16.29
C GLU A 207 13.07 1.11 -17.67
N GLU A 208 14.20 1.75 -18.00
CA GLU A 208 14.44 2.17 -19.38
C GLU A 208 14.35 0.94 -20.27
N GLU A 209 13.44 0.98 -21.24
CA GLU A 209 13.37 -0.06 -22.26
C GLU A 209 14.74 -0.13 -22.95
N GLN A 210 15.30 -1.33 -23.05
CA GLN A 210 16.55 -1.53 -23.78
C GLN A 210 16.36 -1.02 -25.21
N GLU A 211 17.28 -0.20 -25.69
CA GLU A 211 17.28 0.22 -27.10
C GLU A 211 17.28 -1.02 -27.98
N ILE A 212 16.17 -1.22 -28.69
CA ILE A 212 16.01 -2.34 -29.59
C ILE A 212 16.96 -2.11 -30.78
N ASP A 213 17.94 -3.00 -30.97
CA ASP A 213 18.72 -3.02 -32.21
C ASP A 213 17.81 -3.47 -33.36
N ILE A 214 17.28 -2.48 -34.08
CA ILE A 214 16.39 -2.69 -35.21
C ILE A 214 17.03 -3.60 -36.27
N ASN A 215 18.36 -3.56 -36.44
CA ASN A 215 19.04 -4.41 -37.42
C ASN A 215 19.06 -5.87 -36.97
N ALA A 216 19.28 -6.12 -35.67
CA ALA A 216 19.24 -7.48 -35.12
C ALA A 216 17.83 -8.08 -35.22
N VAL A 217 16.80 -7.30 -34.87
CA VAL A 217 15.40 -7.72 -35.01
C VAL A 217 15.04 -7.99 -36.47
N GLN A 218 15.48 -7.15 -37.40
CA GLN A 218 15.21 -7.35 -38.82
C GLN A 218 15.89 -8.63 -39.35
N ALA A 219 17.12 -8.92 -38.91
CA ALA A 219 17.83 -10.15 -39.26
C ALA A 219 17.12 -11.40 -38.71
N GLU A 220 16.62 -11.32 -37.48
CA GLU A 220 15.85 -12.39 -36.83
C GLU A 220 14.52 -12.64 -37.57
N ILE A 221 13.80 -11.59 -37.98
CA ILE A 221 12.59 -11.71 -38.82
C ILE A 221 12.89 -12.45 -40.12
N THR A 222 13.95 -12.04 -40.83
CA THR A 222 14.32 -12.68 -42.11
C THR A 222 14.72 -14.14 -41.92
N GLN A 223 15.39 -14.47 -40.81
CA GLN A 223 15.72 -15.86 -40.49
C GLN A 223 14.46 -16.69 -40.22
N LEU A 224 13.53 -16.18 -39.38
CA LEU A 224 12.27 -16.84 -39.06
C LEU A 224 11.39 -17.03 -40.30
N GLU A 225 11.39 -16.09 -41.24
CA GLU A 225 10.68 -16.23 -42.53
C GLU A 225 11.27 -17.38 -43.36
N SER A 226 12.59 -17.50 -43.41
CA SER A 226 13.27 -18.61 -44.10
C SER A 226 12.94 -19.96 -43.45
N GLU A 227 13.01 -20.04 -42.12
CA GLU A 227 12.66 -21.25 -41.37
C GLU A 227 11.19 -21.62 -41.59
N LEU A 228 10.28 -20.64 -41.58
CA LEU A 228 8.85 -20.87 -41.84
C LEU A 228 8.60 -21.45 -43.24
N VAL A 229 9.31 -20.96 -44.25
CA VAL A 229 9.24 -21.52 -45.61
C VAL A 229 9.68 -22.99 -45.61
N GLN A 230 10.76 -23.29 -44.90
CA GLN A 230 11.33 -24.64 -44.84
C GLN A 230 10.40 -25.62 -44.11
N VAL A 231 9.83 -25.20 -42.97
CA VAL A 231 8.82 -25.98 -42.23
C VAL A 231 7.57 -26.22 -43.06
N LYS A 232 7.11 -25.22 -43.83
CA LYS A 232 5.96 -25.38 -44.73
C LYS A 232 6.23 -26.41 -45.84
N LEU A 233 7.46 -26.45 -46.38
CA LEU A 233 7.86 -27.44 -47.37
C LEU A 233 7.86 -28.86 -46.79
N GLU A 234 8.41 -29.06 -45.59
CA GLU A 234 8.37 -30.34 -44.90
C GLU A 234 6.93 -30.78 -44.63
N MET A 235 6.09 -29.87 -44.12
CA MET A 235 4.68 -30.13 -43.85
C MET A 235 3.92 -30.54 -45.12
N ALA A 236 4.16 -29.87 -46.24
CA ALA A 236 3.57 -30.25 -47.53
C ALA A 236 4.05 -31.63 -47.99
N GLY A 237 5.32 -31.97 -47.76
CA GLY A 237 5.85 -33.32 -48.00
C GLY A 237 5.12 -34.40 -47.21
N TYR A 238 4.93 -34.19 -45.91
CA TYR A 238 4.18 -35.12 -45.05
C TYR A 238 2.71 -35.24 -45.43
N LEU A 239 2.04 -34.15 -45.79
CA LEU A 239 0.64 -34.18 -46.23
C LEU A 239 0.46 -34.98 -47.52
N LYS A 240 1.43 -34.89 -48.44
CA LYS A 240 1.47 -35.68 -49.66
C LYS A 240 1.69 -37.17 -49.41
N GLU A 241 2.58 -37.52 -48.49
CA GLU A 241 2.79 -38.92 -48.07
C GLU A 241 1.54 -39.52 -47.41
N LEU A 242 0.74 -38.70 -46.73
CA LEU A 242 -0.50 -39.11 -46.07
C LEU A 242 -1.74 -39.07 -46.99
N GLY A 243 -1.61 -38.62 -48.24
CA GLY A 243 -2.68 -38.64 -49.24
C GLY A 243 -3.68 -37.49 -49.14
N TYR A 244 -3.31 -36.35 -48.54
CA TYR A 244 -4.15 -35.17 -48.36
C TYR A 244 -3.79 -34.02 -49.33
N ASP A 245 -3.52 -34.33 -50.60
CA ASP A 245 -3.28 -33.31 -51.64
C ASP A 245 -4.62 -32.76 -52.15
N GLY A 246 -4.94 -31.50 -51.80
CA GLY A 246 -6.07 -30.72 -52.30
C GLY A 246 -5.65 -29.30 -52.63
#